data_AF-A0A0S7X1V4-F1
#
_entry.id   AF-A0A0S7X1V4-F1
#
_cell.length_a   1.000
_cell.length_b   1.000
_cell.length_c   1.000
_cell.angle_alpha   90.00
_cell.angle_beta   90.00
_cell.angle_gamma   90.00
#
_symmetry.space_group_name_H-M   'P 1'
#
loop_
_entity.id
_entity.type
_entity.pdbx_description
1 polymer ?
#
loop_
_entity_poly.entity_id
_entity_poly.type
_entity_poly.pdbx_seq_one_letter_code
_entity_poly.pdbx_strand_id
1 'polypeptide(L)'
;MWKIKQSIKNLVKPCFNRIVEKDYRSYQPILRAFKDIHKGERCFIIGTGPSLNKTDLSLIKDEIIFGVNTLYKGLDKFNIGCNYYALSDPVVWKNYAENILNLNSVVFLSSGAAQRYLFKKKFLRKFRDKKPILIKTLSFEMWSSGSFSKDLSLGVYGGDTIIIDICLQAAYYMGFKKVYLLGCDCDYSGFHRFD
;
A
#
# COMPACT_ATOMS: atom_id res chain seq x y z
N MET A 1 -25.99 -31.64 7.87
CA MET A 1 -25.88 -30.16 7.81
C MET A 1 -24.45 -29.59 7.81
N TRP A 2 -23.42 -30.32 8.25
CA TRP A 2 -22.03 -29.81 8.31
C TRP A 2 -21.24 -29.94 6.98
N LYS A 3 -21.47 -31.00 6.20
CA LYS A 3 -20.78 -31.23 4.90
C LYS A 3 -21.20 -30.28 3.77
N ILE A 4 -22.40 -29.67 3.85
CA ILE A 4 -22.92 -28.75 2.81
C ILE A 4 -22.28 -27.35 2.91
N LYS A 5 -21.91 -26.88 4.12
CA LYS A 5 -21.23 -25.59 4.30
C LYS A 5 -19.78 -25.58 3.80
N GLN A 6 -19.15 -26.75 3.67
CA GLN A 6 -17.77 -26.89 3.19
C GLN A 6 -17.68 -26.86 1.66
N SER A 7 -18.66 -27.44 0.96
CA SER A 7 -18.74 -27.43 -0.50
C SER A 7 -19.01 -26.03 -1.09
N ILE A 8 -19.80 -25.19 -0.40
CA ILE A 8 -20.08 -23.81 -0.84
C ILE A 8 -18.83 -22.92 -0.71
N LYS A 9 -17.99 -23.12 0.32
CA LYS A 9 -16.70 -22.40 0.46
C LYS A 9 -15.72 -22.67 -0.68
N ASN A 10 -15.79 -23.86 -1.29
CA ASN A 10 -14.86 -24.28 -2.35
C ASN A 10 -15.33 -23.89 -3.76
N LEU A 11 -16.61 -23.57 -3.96
CA LEU A 11 -17.14 -23.08 -5.25
C LEU A 11 -17.16 -21.55 -5.34
N VAL A 12 -17.27 -20.84 -4.21
CA VAL A 12 -17.23 -19.37 -4.18
C VAL A 12 -15.79 -18.84 -4.34
N LYS A 13 -14.77 -19.51 -3.77
CA LYS A 13 -13.35 -19.11 -3.86
C LYS A 13 -12.79 -18.99 -5.30
N PRO A 14 -13.01 -19.95 -6.21
CA PRO A 14 -12.43 -19.89 -7.56
C PRO A 14 -13.02 -18.78 -8.43
N CYS A 15 -14.35 -18.61 -8.43
CA CYS A 15 -15.01 -17.52 -9.16
C CYS A 15 -14.68 -16.15 -8.55
N PHE A 16 -14.60 -16.07 -7.22
CA PHE A 16 -14.20 -14.86 -6.51
C PHE A 16 -12.76 -14.45 -6.86
N ASN A 17 -11.80 -15.38 -6.80
CA ASN A 17 -10.42 -15.13 -7.19
C ASN A 17 -10.32 -14.71 -8.66
N ARG A 18 -11.16 -15.27 -9.55
CA ARG A 18 -11.17 -14.92 -10.99
C ARG A 18 -11.70 -13.51 -11.28
N ILE A 19 -12.70 -13.04 -10.52
CA ILE A 19 -13.22 -11.66 -10.62
C ILE A 19 -12.16 -10.68 -10.14
N VAL A 20 -11.58 -10.96 -8.97
CA VAL A 20 -10.50 -10.16 -8.38
C VAL A 20 -9.27 -10.11 -9.29
N GLU A 21 -8.92 -11.23 -9.93
CA GLU A 21 -7.82 -11.31 -10.91
C GLU A 21 -8.07 -10.43 -12.14
N LYS A 22 -9.30 -10.42 -12.69
CA LYS A 22 -9.66 -9.54 -13.80
C LYS A 22 -9.55 -8.07 -13.41
N ASP A 23 -10.00 -7.72 -12.20
CA ASP A 23 -9.86 -6.36 -11.66
C ASP A 23 -8.38 -5.95 -11.60
N TYR A 24 -7.48 -6.78 -11.07
CA TYR A 24 -6.04 -6.46 -11.03
C TYR A 24 -5.43 -6.27 -12.43
N ARG A 25 -5.80 -7.11 -13.40
CA ARG A 25 -5.31 -6.99 -14.78
C ARG A 25 -5.62 -5.64 -15.42
N SER A 26 -6.74 -5.03 -15.03
CA SER A 26 -7.12 -3.70 -15.55
C SER A 26 -6.18 -2.57 -15.12
N TYR A 27 -5.41 -2.76 -14.03
CA TYR A 27 -4.45 -1.77 -13.54
C TYR A 27 -3.04 -1.96 -14.11
N GLN A 28 -2.74 -3.07 -14.81
CA GLN A 28 -1.39 -3.31 -15.36
C GLN A 28 -0.90 -2.20 -16.29
N PRO A 29 -1.70 -1.63 -17.20
CA PRO A 29 -1.24 -0.53 -18.05
C PRO A 29 -0.85 0.71 -17.24
N ILE A 30 -1.64 1.04 -16.21
CA ILE A 30 -1.35 2.16 -15.30
C ILE A 30 -0.06 1.89 -14.53
N LEU A 31 0.11 0.67 -14.00
CA LEU A 31 1.31 0.30 -13.29
C LEU A 31 2.56 0.36 -14.17
N ARG A 32 2.49 -0.05 -15.44
CA ARG A 32 3.62 0.05 -16.38
C ARG A 32 4.08 1.49 -16.61
N ALA A 33 3.17 2.47 -16.50
CA ALA A 33 3.52 3.88 -16.62
C ALA A 33 4.40 4.39 -15.47
N PHE A 34 4.51 3.65 -14.36
CA PHE A 34 5.40 3.99 -13.24
C PHE A 34 6.83 3.49 -13.43
N LYS A 35 7.11 2.68 -14.44
CA LYS A 35 8.46 2.11 -14.62
C LYS A 35 9.47 3.23 -14.88
N ASP A 36 10.52 3.26 -14.06
CA ASP A 36 11.67 4.18 -14.19
C ASP A 36 11.32 5.68 -14.21
N ILE A 37 10.11 6.10 -13.78
CA ILE A 37 9.71 7.52 -13.78
C ILE A 37 10.52 8.38 -12.82
N HIS A 38 11.19 7.74 -11.84
CA HIS A 38 12.04 8.38 -10.86
C HIS A 38 13.51 7.95 -10.95
N LYS A 39 13.95 7.63 -12.16
CA LYS A 39 15.29 7.12 -12.41
C LYS A 39 16.37 8.08 -11.92
N GLY A 40 17.19 7.62 -10.98
CA GLY A 40 18.30 8.39 -10.44
C GLY A 40 17.94 9.28 -9.23
N GLU A 41 16.65 9.47 -8.96
CA GLU A 41 16.16 10.25 -7.83
C GLU A 41 16.27 9.47 -6.51
N ARG A 42 15.96 10.15 -5.40
CA ARG A 42 15.79 9.52 -4.09
C ARG A 42 14.35 9.62 -3.62
N CYS A 43 13.96 8.73 -2.71
CA CYS A 43 12.70 8.86 -1.98
C CYS A 43 12.86 8.53 -0.50
N PHE A 44 11.86 8.96 0.25
CA PHE A 44 11.69 8.66 1.67
C PHE A 44 10.44 7.81 1.84
N ILE A 45 10.56 6.68 2.53
CA ILE A 45 9.43 5.88 2.97
C ILE A 45 9.25 6.13 4.46
N ILE A 46 8.09 6.68 4.82
CA ILE A 46 7.78 7.08 6.18
C ILE A 46 6.77 6.09 6.75
N GLY A 47 7.22 5.34 7.76
CA GLY A 47 6.39 4.47 8.56
C GLY A 47 5.53 5.26 9.55
N THR A 48 5.17 4.63 10.67
CA THR A 48 4.38 5.28 11.74
C THR A 48 5.09 5.20 13.08
N GLY A 49 6.42 5.21 13.06
CA GLY A 49 7.42 5.11 14.14
C GLY A 49 7.46 6.22 15.20
N PRO A 50 7.86 5.99 16.48
CA PRO A 50 7.89 7.07 17.48
C PRO A 50 9.11 7.95 17.28
N SER A 51 10.14 7.44 16.59
CA SER A 51 11.30 8.20 16.15
C SER A 51 10.91 9.40 15.29
N LEU A 52 9.74 9.39 14.64
CA LEU A 52 9.22 10.56 13.93
C LEU A 52 9.08 11.78 14.84
N ASN A 53 8.73 11.61 16.13
CA ASN A 53 8.62 12.71 17.08
C ASN A 53 9.97 13.37 17.41
N LYS A 54 11.09 12.73 17.05
CA LYS A 54 12.46 13.23 17.23
C LYS A 54 13.15 13.51 15.90
N THR A 55 12.43 13.40 14.78
CA THR A 55 12.97 13.59 13.44
C THR A 55 12.51 14.93 12.90
N ASP A 56 13.43 15.77 12.46
CA ASP A 56 13.10 17.01 11.76
C ASP A 56 12.68 16.70 10.31
N LEU A 57 11.37 16.57 10.10
CA LEU A 57 10.79 16.27 8.79
C LEU A 57 10.74 17.49 7.85
N SER A 58 11.02 18.71 8.35
CA SER A 58 11.05 19.90 7.51
C SER A 58 12.15 19.83 6.44
N LEU A 59 13.22 19.05 6.70
CA LEU A 59 14.34 18.80 5.81
C LEU A 59 13.98 18.01 4.55
N ILE A 60 12.79 17.38 4.52
CA ILE A 60 12.35 16.51 3.42
C ILE A 60 10.99 16.93 2.84
N LYS A 61 10.48 18.11 3.18
CA LYS A 61 9.14 18.57 2.75
C LYS A 61 8.95 18.61 1.22
N ASP A 62 10.04 18.84 0.48
CA ASP A 62 10.05 18.96 -0.99
C ASP A 62 10.56 17.66 -1.66
N GLU A 63 10.76 16.59 -0.90
CA GLU A 63 11.24 15.29 -1.40
C GLU A 63 10.08 14.38 -1.82
N ILE A 64 10.42 13.32 -2.56
CA ILE A 64 9.43 12.29 -2.92
C ILE A 64 9.18 11.37 -1.73
N ILE A 65 7.95 11.36 -1.23
CA ILE A 65 7.57 10.63 -0.02
C ILE A 65 6.53 9.55 -0.31
N PHE A 66 6.81 8.35 0.21
CA PHE A 66 5.86 7.26 0.38
C PHE A 66 5.35 7.25 1.83
N GLY A 67 4.05 7.43 2.01
CA GLY A 67 3.37 7.26 3.29
C GLY A 67 2.67 5.91 3.40
N VAL A 68 2.48 5.42 4.64
CA VAL A 68 1.81 4.13 4.88
C VAL A 68 0.81 4.19 6.02
N ASN A 69 -0.17 3.29 5.98
CA ASN A 69 -1.04 2.99 7.12
C ASN A 69 -1.73 4.24 7.73
N THR A 70 -1.51 4.53 9.02
CA THR A 70 -2.11 5.64 9.75
C THR A 70 -1.26 6.92 9.72
N LEU A 71 -0.19 6.99 8.92
CA LEU A 71 0.66 8.19 8.81
C LEU A 71 -0.14 9.45 8.46
N TYR A 72 -1.22 9.32 7.67
CA TYR A 72 -2.11 10.42 7.31
C TYR A 72 -2.58 11.26 8.52
N LYS A 73 -2.64 10.67 9.72
CA LYS A 73 -3.03 11.37 10.96
C LYS A 73 -2.00 12.42 11.41
N GLY A 74 -0.74 12.29 11.00
CA GLY A 74 0.35 13.17 11.40
C GLY A 74 0.83 14.13 10.31
N LEU A 75 0.35 14.01 9.06
CA LEU A 75 0.87 14.81 7.94
C LEU A 75 0.76 16.31 8.18
N ASP A 76 -0.38 16.78 8.69
CA ASP A 76 -0.61 18.20 8.99
C ASP A 76 0.31 18.68 10.13
N LYS A 77 0.46 17.87 11.20
CA LYS A 77 1.35 18.15 12.33
C LYS A 77 2.81 18.26 11.90
N PHE A 78 3.23 17.39 10.98
CA PHE A 78 4.60 17.34 10.46
C PHE A 78 4.84 18.31 9.30
N ASN A 79 3.78 18.95 8.78
CA ASN A 79 3.83 19.83 7.61
C ASN A 79 4.52 19.17 6.40
N ILE A 80 4.16 17.91 6.12
CA ILE A 80 4.66 17.15 4.96
C ILE A 80 3.50 16.59 4.13
N GLY A 81 3.74 16.44 2.83
CA GLY A 81 2.87 15.71 1.90
C GLY A 81 3.41 14.31 1.60
N CYS A 82 2.60 13.49 0.93
CA CYS A 82 3.06 12.23 0.34
C CYS A 82 2.72 12.21 -1.15
N ASN A 83 3.66 11.83 -2.00
CA ASN A 83 3.41 11.60 -3.43
C ASN A 83 2.71 10.24 -3.61
N TYR A 84 3.14 9.27 -2.82
CA TYR A 84 2.66 7.89 -2.85
C TYR A 84 2.13 7.50 -1.48
N TYR A 85 1.03 6.76 -1.44
CA TYR A 85 0.49 6.22 -0.20
C TYR A 85 0.16 4.75 -0.38
N ALA A 86 0.62 3.88 0.51
CA ALA A 86 0.45 2.44 0.39
C ALA A 86 -0.35 1.85 1.55
N LEU A 87 -1.18 0.85 1.24
CA LEU A 87 -1.95 0.12 2.25
C LEU A 87 -2.26 -1.32 1.83
N SER A 88 -2.06 -2.27 2.75
CA SER A 88 -2.45 -3.68 2.58
C SER A 88 -3.50 -4.16 3.60
N ASP A 89 -3.67 -3.46 4.73
CA ASP A 89 -4.55 -3.86 5.83
C ASP A 89 -6.04 -3.56 5.54
N PRO A 90 -6.93 -4.58 5.57
CA PRO A 90 -8.37 -4.41 5.30
C PRO A 90 -9.13 -3.66 6.39
N VAL A 91 -8.67 -3.69 7.65
CA VAL A 91 -9.27 -3.00 8.80
C VAL A 91 -8.96 -1.51 8.72
N VAL A 92 -7.71 -1.16 8.44
CA VAL A 92 -7.32 0.25 8.23
C VAL A 92 -8.09 0.83 7.05
N TRP A 93 -8.17 0.10 5.93
CA TRP A 93 -8.96 0.54 4.78
C TRP A 93 -10.43 0.74 5.14
N LYS A 94 -11.03 -0.22 5.87
CA LYS A 94 -12.44 -0.13 6.30
C LYS A 94 -12.71 1.15 7.10
N ASN A 95 -11.80 1.52 7.99
CA ASN A 95 -12.03 2.61 8.94
C ASN A 95 -11.62 3.98 8.39
N TYR A 96 -10.62 4.04 7.50
CA TYR A 96 -9.93 5.28 7.16
C TYR A 96 -9.75 5.53 5.66
N ALA A 97 -10.39 4.74 4.78
CA ALA A 97 -10.28 4.93 3.33
C ALA A 97 -10.62 6.35 2.88
N GLU A 98 -11.62 6.99 3.48
CA GLU A 98 -12.00 8.36 3.07
C GLU A 98 -10.90 9.38 3.36
N ASN A 99 -10.28 9.30 4.53
CA ASN A 99 -9.15 10.17 4.88
C ASN A 99 -7.97 9.95 3.92
N ILE A 100 -7.64 8.69 3.64
CA ILE A 100 -6.54 8.32 2.74
C ILE A 100 -6.84 8.78 1.31
N LEU A 101 -8.06 8.62 0.83
CA LEU A 101 -8.47 9.05 -0.52
C LEU A 101 -8.60 10.58 -0.66
N ASN A 102 -8.73 11.31 0.44
CA ASN A 102 -8.71 12.78 0.42
C ASN A 102 -7.31 13.35 0.19
N LEU A 103 -6.25 12.58 0.47
CA LEU A 103 -4.88 13.00 0.23
C LEU A 103 -4.64 13.37 -1.24
N ASN A 104 -3.66 14.23 -1.47
CA ASN A 104 -3.14 14.52 -2.81
C ASN A 104 -2.03 13.53 -3.18
N SER A 105 -2.35 12.24 -3.15
CA SER A 105 -1.37 11.15 -3.32
C SER A 105 -1.88 10.11 -4.30
N VAL A 106 -0.96 9.45 -5.00
CA VAL A 106 -1.26 8.19 -5.68
C VAL A 106 -1.39 7.10 -4.61
N VAL A 107 -2.55 6.46 -4.53
CA VAL A 107 -2.82 5.43 -3.50
C VAL A 107 -2.66 4.04 -4.10
N PHE A 108 -1.70 3.26 -3.59
CA PHE A 108 -1.50 1.85 -3.91
C PHE A 108 -2.17 0.96 -2.86
N LEU A 109 -2.99 0.01 -3.33
CA LEU A 109 -3.60 -1.02 -2.48
C LEU A 109 -3.18 -2.41 -2.91
N SER A 110 -2.84 -3.26 -1.95
CA SER A 110 -2.64 -4.69 -2.18
C SER A 110 -3.44 -5.53 -1.17
N SER A 111 -3.39 -6.85 -1.30
CA SER A 111 -3.89 -7.81 -0.31
C SER A 111 -5.32 -7.52 0.19
N GLY A 112 -5.54 -7.54 1.50
CA GLY A 112 -6.85 -7.37 2.13
C GLY A 112 -7.48 -6.00 1.85
N ALA A 113 -6.69 -4.91 1.83
CA ALA A 113 -7.19 -3.58 1.52
C ALA A 113 -7.76 -3.50 0.09
N ALA A 114 -7.04 -4.03 -0.90
CA ALA A 114 -7.51 -4.09 -2.28
C ALA A 114 -8.80 -4.93 -2.41
N GLN A 115 -8.84 -6.11 -1.79
CA GLN A 115 -10.07 -6.93 -1.78
C GLN A 115 -11.25 -6.18 -1.14
N ARG A 116 -11.02 -5.53 0.01
CA ARG A 116 -12.03 -4.76 0.73
C ARG A 116 -12.56 -3.60 -0.12
N TYR A 117 -11.69 -2.91 -0.86
CA TYR A 117 -12.07 -1.89 -1.83
C TYR A 117 -12.98 -2.46 -2.91
N LEU A 118 -12.58 -3.55 -3.56
CA LEU A 118 -13.38 -4.20 -4.62
C LEU A 118 -14.80 -4.54 -4.14
N PHE A 119 -14.95 -5.06 -2.92
CA PHE A 119 -16.24 -5.39 -2.33
C PHE A 119 -17.13 -4.20 -1.98
N LYS A 120 -16.54 -3.02 -1.73
CA LYS A 120 -17.27 -1.82 -1.27
C LYS A 120 -17.14 -0.64 -2.22
N LYS A 121 -16.75 -0.86 -3.49
CA LYS A 121 -16.64 0.16 -4.56
C LYS A 121 -17.85 1.12 -4.60
N LYS A 122 -19.07 0.59 -4.42
CA LYS A 122 -20.31 1.40 -4.46
C LYS A 122 -20.37 2.48 -3.37
N PHE A 123 -19.80 2.24 -2.19
CA PHE A 123 -19.81 3.19 -1.08
C PHE A 123 -18.80 4.32 -1.25
N LEU A 124 -17.74 4.09 -2.04
CA LEU A 124 -16.68 5.06 -2.31
C LEU A 124 -16.90 5.82 -3.63
N ARG A 125 -18.15 5.86 -4.11
CA ARG A 125 -18.51 6.47 -5.40
C ARG A 125 -18.21 7.98 -5.46
N LYS A 126 -18.18 8.66 -4.31
CA LYS A 126 -17.80 10.08 -4.21
C LYS A 126 -16.33 10.34 -4.54
N PHE A 127 -15.47 9.30 -4.50
CA PHE A 127 -14.05 9.37 -4.85
C PHE A 127 -13.77 8.83 -6.26
N ARG A 128 -14.71 8.98 -7.20
CA ARG A 128 -14.58 8.43 -8.57
C ARG A 128 -13.36 8.95 -9.33
N ASP A 129 -12.92 10.17 -9.04
CA ASP A 129 -11.77 10.79 -9.69
C ASP A 129 -10.44 10.50 -8.97
N LYS A 130 -10.51 10.00 -7.73
CA LYS A 130 -9.37 9.57 -6.90
C LYS A 130 -9.43 8.07 -6.64
N LYS A 131 -9.34 7.26 -7.69
CA LYS A 131 -9.36 5.79 -7.53
C LYS A 131 -7.98 5.29 -7.11
N PRO A 132 -7.91 4.39 -6.10
CA PRO A 132 -6.66 3.72 -5.79
C PRO A 132 -6.24 2.79 -6.94
N ILE A 133 -4.93 2.59 -7.07
CA ILE A 133 -4.30 1.64 -7.98
C ILE A 133 -4.16 0.31 -7.25
N LEU A 134 -4.72 -0.74 -7.82
CA LEU A 134 -4.68 -2.07 -7.20
C LEU A 134 -3.48 -2.85 -7.71
N ILE A 135 -2.70 -3.38 -6.76
CA ILE A 135 -1.53 -4.20 -7.02
C ILE A 135 -1.83 -5.62 -6.55
N LYS A 136 -1.64 -6.58 -7.45
CA LYS A 136 -1.83 -8.00 -7.14
C LYS A 136 -0.78 -8.47 -6.14
N THR A 137 -1.20 -9.17 -5.09
CA THR A 137 -0.26 -9.94 -4.24
C THR A 137 -0.02 -11.30 -4.88
N LEU A 138 1.24 -11.61 -5.21
CA LEU A 138 1.67 -12.83 -5.90
C LEU A 138 1.78 -14.02 -4.94
N SER A 139 2.42 -13.80 -3.79
CA SER A 139 2.56 -14.76 -2.70
C SER A 139 2.88 -14.02 -1.39
N PHE A 140 2.69 -14.67 -0.26
CA PHE A 140 3.11 -14.20 1.08
C PHE A 140 4.37 -14.91 1.58
N GLU A 141 5.03 -15.69 0.72
CA GLU A 141 6.20 -16.51 1.06
C GLU A 141 7.52 -15.79 0.72
N MET A 142 7.55 -14.45 0.79
CA MET A 142 8.76 -13.67 0.47
C MET A 142 9.98 -14.18 1.25
N TRP A 143 9.82 -14.37 2.55
CA TRP A 143 10.93 -14.73 3.46
C TRP A 143 11.50 -16.12 3.24
N SER A 144 10.65 -17.09 2.89
CA SER A 144 11.07 -18.47 2.63
C SER A 144 11.61 -18.66 1.21
N SER A 145 11.10 -17.89 0.23
CA SER A 145 11.49 -18.03 -1.18
C SER A 145 12.55 -17.02 -1.63
N GLY A 146 12.85 -15.99 -0.84
CA GLY A 146 13.69 -14.88 -1.25
C GLY A 146 13.09 -14.02 -2.38
N SER A 147 11.76 -14.09 -2.58
CA SER A 147 11.08 -13.45 -3.70
C SER A 147 10.95 -11.94 -3.51
N PHE A 148 11.24 -11.17 -4.56
CA PHE A 148 11.05 -9.72 -4.59
C PHE A 148 10.56 -9.31 -5.98
N SER A 149 9.52 -8.48 -6.05
CA SER A 149 9.01 -8.04 -7.34
C SER A 149 9.89 -6.98 -7.98
N LYS A 150 10.40 -7.29 -9.18
CA LYS A 150 11.10 -6.34 -10.06
C LYS A 150 10.17 -5.69 -11.09
N ASP A 151 8.91 -6.11 -11.15
CA ASP A 151 7.91 -5.56 -12.05
C ASP A 151 6.58 -5.38 -11.32
N LEU A 152 6.31 -4.13 -10.91
CA LEU A 152 5.11 -3.80 -10.15
C LEU A 152 3.82 -4.10 -10.92
N SER A 153 3.87 -4.11 -12.26
CA SER A 153 2.72 -4.44 -13.11
C SER A 153 2.33 -5.92 -13.05
N LEU A 154 3.24 -6.79 -12.64
CA LEU A 154 2.94 -8.22 -12.43
C LEU A 154 2.37 -8.47 -11.03
N GLY A 155 2.77 -7.67 -10.05
CA GLY A 155 2.31 -7.73 -8.66
C GLY A 155 3.46 -7.56 -7.68
N VAL A 156 3.18 -7.85 -6.40
CA VAL A 156 4.13 -7.76 -5.28
C VAL A 156 4.10 -9.03 -4.44
N TYR A 157 5.20 -9.29 -3.74
CA TYR A 157 5.28 -10.34 -2.72
C TYR A 157 5.06 -9.74 -1.34
N GLY A 158 4.27 -10.41 -0.49
CA GLY A 158 4.08 -10.01 0.90
C GLY A 158 5.29 -10.40 1.76
N GLY A 159 5.86 -9.42 2.46
CA GLY A 159 6.90 -9.48 3.48
C GLY A 159 6.47 -8.78 4.78
N ASP A 160 5.24 -9.05 5.23
CA ASP A 160 4.61 -8.70 6.51
C ASP A 160 4.44 -7.22 6.88
N THR A 161 5.14 -6.31 6.21
CA THR A 161 5.03 -4.86 6.45
C THR A 161 4.72 -4.15 5.15
N ILE A 162 3.84 -3.14 5.17
CA ILE A 162 3.46 -2.36 3.97
C ILE A 162 4.70 -1.75 3.28
N ILE A 163 5.73 -1.42 4.07
CA ILE A 163 7.01 -0.91 3.58
C ILE A 163 7.67 -1.94 2.64
N ILE A 164 7.72 -3.21 3.05
CA ILE A 164 8.34 -4.28 2.27
C ILE A 164 7.38 -4.77 1.17
N ASP A 165 6.11 -5.00 1.51
CA ASP A 165 5.05 -5.52 0.64
C ASP A 165 4.81 -4.64 -0.59
N ILE A 166 4.92 -3.32 -0.44
CA ILE A 166 4.53 -2.37 -1.49
C ILE A 166 5.64 -1.36 -1.73
N CYS A 167 6.02 -0.58 -0.70
CA CYS A 167 6.83 0.62 -0.93
C CYS A 167 8.22 0.32 -1.51
N LEU A 168 8.95 -0.66 -0.98
CA LEU A 168 10.28 -1.01 -1.46
C LEU A 168 10.23 -1.62 -2.88
N GLN A 169 9.26 -2.50 -3.15
CA GLN A 169 9.06 -3.10 -4.47
C GLN A 169 8.64 -2.05 -5.50
N ALA A 170 7.77 -1.10 -5.13
CA ALA A 170 7.39 0.03 -5.97
C ALA A 170 8.58 0.98 -6.21
N ALA A 171 9.32 1.35 -5.17
CA ALA A 171 10.46 2.24 -5.29
C ALA A 171 11.54 1.66 -6.22
N TYR A 172 11.82 0.36 -6.11
CA TYR A 172 12.71 -0.34 -7.03
C TYR A 172 12.21 -0.25 -8.48
N TYR A 173 10.93 -0.56 -8.72
CA TYR A 173 10.35 -0.55 -10.06
C TYR A 173 10.31 0.86 -10.69
N MET A 174 10.15 1.88 -9.86
CA MET A 174 10.10 3.28 -10.28
C MET A 174 11.48 3.89 -10.54
N GLY A 175 12.55 3.14 -10.29
CA GLY A 175 13.92 3.52 -10.65
C GLY A 175 14.65 4.38 -9.63
N PHE A 176 14.13 4.52 -8.40
CA PHE A 176 14.81 5.28 -7.35
C PHE A 176 16.21 4.71 -7.08
N LYS A 177 17.20 5.60 -7.03
CA LYS A 177 18.60 5.24 -6.75
C LYS A 177 18.87 5.09 -5.26
N LYS A 178 18.17 5.88 -4.42
CA LYS A 178 18.34 5.87 -2.97
C LYS A 178 16.97 5.88 -2.29
N VAL A 179 16.81 5.02 -1.30
CA VAL A 179 15.59 4.93 -0.50
C VAL A 179 15.97 5.10 0.97
N TYR A 180 15.35 6.06 1.64
CA TYR A 180 15.56 6.35 3.06
C TYR A 180 14.32 5.93 3.85
N LEU A 181 14.52 5.24 4.97
CA LEU A 181 13.43 4.77 5.83
C LEU A 181 13.38 5.63 7.09
N LEU A 182 12.21 6.19 7.40
CA LEU A 182 11.96 6.97 8.60
C LEU A 182 10.78 6.39 9.36
N GLY A 183 10.79 6.44 10.70
CA GLY A 183 9.69 5.92 11.51
C GLY A 183 9.45 4.41 11.34
N CYS A 184 10.52 3.64 11.18
CA CYS A 184 10.51 2.20 10.95
C CYS A 184 11.08 1.43 12.15
N ASP A 185 10.55 1.70 13.34
CA ASP A 185 11.18 1.28 14.61
C ASP A 185 10.95 -0.20 14.96
N CYS A 186 10.05 -0.89 14.26
CA CYS A 186 9.67 -2.28 14.54
C CYS A 186 9.20 -2.52 16.01
N ASP A 187 8.77 -1.45 16.67
CA ASP A 187 8.24 -1.47 18.02
C ASP A 187 6.70 -1.56 17.98
N TYR A 188 6.20 -2.74 18.36
CA TYR A 188 4.77 -3.12 18.40
C TYR A 188 4.17 -2.99 19.81
N SER A 189 4.83 -2.27 20.72
CA SER A 189 4.39 -2.08 22.12
C SER A 189 3.07 -1.33 22.29
N GLY A 190 2.51 -0.75 21.23
CA GLY A 190 1.20 -0.10 21.25
C GLY A 190 1.21 1.38 21.66
N PHE A 191 2.38 1.98 21.91
CA PHE A 191 2.49 3.43 22.04
C PHE A 191 2.23 4.08 20.68
N HIS A 192 1.02 4.58 20.49
CA HIS A 192 0.62 5.37 19.33
C HIS A 192 1.22 6.78 19.40
N ARG A 193 1.52 7.34 18.23
CA ARG A 193 2.51 8.42 18.04
C ARG A 193 1.89 9.70 17.50
N PHE A 194 0.57 9.72 17.44
CA PHE A 194 -0.23 10.88 17.04
C PHE A 194 -1.06 11.42 18.21
N ASP A 195 -0.78 10.90 19.41
CA ASP A 195 -1.40 11.23 20.69
C ASP A 195 -0.59 12.36 21.36
#